data_AF-A0A7X7SN52-F1
#
_entry.id   AF-A0A7X7SN52-F1
#
_cell.length_a   1.000
_cell.length_b   1.000
_cell.length_c   1.000
_cell.angle_alpha   90.00
_cell.angle_beta   90.00
_cell.angle_gamma   90.00
#
_symmetry.space_group_name_H-M   'P 1'
#
loop_
_entity.id
_entity.type
_entity.pdbx_description
1 polymer ?
#
loop_
_entity_poly.entity_id
_entity_poly.type
_entity_poly.pdbx_seq_one_letter_code
_entity_poly.pdbx_strand_id
1 'polypeptide(L)'
;MFLIHNGVVRATNRSGARVNGMVLAVDRSAERAAVDRVQDMPGIAAARLWINEGLLAVGDDIMVALVAGDVRENVFAALQSLVAEVKSAVVKEREMP
;
A
#
# COMPACT_ATOMS: atom_id res chain seq x y z
N MET A 1 -0.34 -3.46 19.52
CA MET A 1 -1.32 -2.75 18.64
C MET A 1 -1.11 -3.19 17.21
N PHE A 2 -2.15 -3.14 16.36
CA PHE A 2 -1.95 -3.21 14.91
C PHE A 2 -2.84 -2.21 14.19
N LEU A 3 -2.40 -1.78 13.01
CA LEU A 3 -3.12 -0.92 12.08
C LEU A 3 -3.17 -1.57 10.70
N ILE A 4 -4.26 -1.29 9.98
CA ILE A 4 -4.45 -1.75 8.60
C ILE A 4 -4.77 -0.54 7.73
N HIS A 5 -4.10 -0.44 6.60
CA HIS A 5 -4.45 0.46 5.50
C HIS A 5 -4.97 -0.38 4.34
N ASN A 6 -6.21 -0.15 3.92
CA ASN A 6 -6.75 -0.68 2.68
C ASN A 6 -6.83 0.44 1.63
N GLY A 7 -6.05 0.29 0.56
CA GLY A 7 -6.12 1.16 -0.61
C GLY A 7 -7.08 0.55 -1.63
N VAL A 8 -8.06 1.34 -2.09
CA VAL A 8 -9.13 0.88 -3.00
C VAL A 8 -9.17 1.76 -4.25
N VAL A 9 -9.47 1.17 -5.40
CA VAL A 9 -9.68 1.92 -6.65
C VAL A 9 -10.92 2.80 -6.53
N ARG A 10 -10.73 4.11 -6.65
CA ARG A 10 -11.82 5.11 -6.59
C ARG A 10 -12.35 5.41 -7.99
N ALA A 11 -13.63 5.77 -8.08
CA ALA A 11 -14.28 6.19 -9.33
C ALA A 11 -13.80 7.56 -9.85
N THR A 12 -12.97 8.26 -9.07
CA THR A 12 -12.39 9.55 -9.44
C THR A 12 -10.91 9.61 -9.10
N ASN A 13 -10.16 10.31 -9.96
CA ASN A 13 -8.76 10.60 -9.71
C ASN A 13 -8.59 11.85 -8.85
N ARG A 14 -7.32 12.27 -8.65
CA ARG A 14 -6.99 13.43 -7.80
C ARG A 14 -7.51 14.77 -8.33
N SER A 15 -7.71 14.91 -9.65
CA SER A 15 -8.30 16.11 -10.24
C SER A 15 -9.83 16.08 -10.29
N GLY A 16 -10.45 14.98 -9.87
CA GLY A 16 -11.91 14.78 -9.87
C GLY A 16 -12.47 14.23 -11.18
N ALA A 17 -11.63 13.90 -12.17
CA ALA A 17 -12.06 13.24 -13.39
C ALA A 17 -12.50 11.80 -13.09
N ARG A 18 -13.49 11.30 -13.85
CA ARG A 18 -13.97 9.93 -13.74
C ARG A 18 -12.91 8.94 -14.21
N VAL A 19 -12.87 7.81 -13.52
CA VAL A 19 -11.97 6.68 -13.78
C VAL A 19 -12.81 5.41 -13.72
N ASN A 20 -12.65 4.54 -14.71
CA ASN A 20 -13.37 3.26 -14.82
C ASN A 20 -12.58 2.07 -14.23
N GLY A 21 -11.32 2.30 -13.86
CA GLY A 21 -10.45 1.31 -13.22
C GLY A 21 -8.99 1.71 -13.36
N MET A 22 -8.08 0.78 -13.08
CA MET A 22 -6.65 0.99 -13.30
C MET A 22 -5.93 -0.29 -13.71
N VAL A 23 -4.75 -0.11 -14.29
CA VAL A 23 -3.76 -1.17 -14.46
C VAL A 23 -2.64 -0.93 -13.46
N LEU A 24 -2.35 -1.94 -12.65
CA LEU A 24 -1.33 -1.91 -11.61
C LEU A 24 -0.23 -2.91 -11.93
N ALA A 25 1.03 -2.47 -11.90
CA ALA A 25 2.20 -3.33 -12.00
C ALA A 25 3.01 -3.26 -10.70
N VAL A 26 3.57 -4.40 -10.27
CA VAL A 26 4.26 -4.53 -8.98
C VAL A 26 5.71 -4.95 -9.18
N ASP A 27 6.64 -4.17 -8.62
CA ASP A 27 8.02 -4.62 -8.41
C ASP A 27 8.10 -5.47 -7.14
N ARG A 28 8.10 -6.80 -7.34
CA ARG A 28 8.15 -7.77 -6.24
C ARG A 28 9.44 -7.71 -5.42
N SER A 29 10.54 -7.21 -6.00
CA SER A 29 11.79 -7.01 -5.26
C SER A 29 11.69 -5.82 -4.33
N ALA A 30 11.15 -4.70 -4.84
CA ALA A 30 10.90 -3.51 -4.05
C ALA A 30 9.85 -3.77 -2.95
N GLU A 31 8.81 -4.57 -3.25
CA GLU A 31 7.78 -4.99 -2.29
C GLU A 31 8.41 -5.68 -1.07
N ARG A 32 9.21 -6.72 -1.30
CA ARG A 32 9.90 -7.44 -0.20
C ARG A 32 10.79 -6.51 0.60
N ALA A 33 11.60 -5.71 -0.08
CA ALA A 33 12.52 -4.79 0.58
C ALA A 33 11.79 -3.73 1.42
N ALA A 34 10.61 -3.27 1.00
CA ALA A 34 9.79 -2.34 1.78
C ALA A 34 9.22 -3.01 3.04
N VAL A 35 8.72 -4.24 2.93
CA VAL A 35 8.24 -5.00 4.09
C VAL A 35 9.37 -5.27 5.07
N ASP A 36 10.53 -5.71 4.61
CA ASP A 36 11.70 -6.01 5.45
C ASP A 36 12.17 -4.76 6.20
N ARG A 37 12.29 -3.61 5.50
CA ARG A 37 12.65 -2.33 6.13
C ARG A 37 11.71 -1.95 7.26
N VAL A 38 10.40 -2.09 7.04
CA VAL A 38 9.37 -1.73 8.02
C VAL A 38 9.33 -2.71 9.18
N GLN A 39 9.56 -4.00 8.90
CA GLN A 39 9.65 -5.06 9.90
C GLN A 39 10.82 -4.84 10.88
N ASP A 40 11.92 -4.24 10.42
CA ASP A 40 13.11 -3.93 11.22
C ASP A 40 13.02 -2.58 11.97
N MET A 41 11.93 -1.82 11.80
CA MET A 41 11.75 -0.55 12.52
C MET A 41 11.55 -0.78 14.04
N PRO A 42 11.98 0.17 14.89
CA PRO A 42 11.81 0.05 16.34
C PRO A 42 10.36 -0.23 16.75
N GLY A 43 10.17 -1.23 17.60
CA GLY A 43 8.86 -1.57 18.15
C GLY A 43 7.93 -2.34 17.21
N ILE A 44 8.36 -2.68 15.99
CA ILE A 44 7.54 -3.44 15.04
C ILE A 44 7.72 -4.94 15.26
N ALA A 45 6.58 -5.61 15.52
CA ALA A 45 6.51 -7.05 15.68
C ALA A 45 6.17 -7.75 14.36
N ALA A 46 5.36 -7.14 13.50
CA ALA A 46 5.02 -7.69 12.18
C ALA A 46 4.66 -6.61 11.16
N ALA A 47 5.15 -6.75 9.92
CA ALA A 47 4.68 -6.02 8.76
C ALA A 47 4.20 -7.01 7.69
N ARG A 48 3.02 -6.76 7.09
CA ARG A 48 2.48 -7.56 5.99
C ARG A 48 1.92 -6.64 4.92
N LEU A 49 2.04 -7.07 3.68
CA LEU A 49 1.60 -6.34 2.52
C LEU A 49 1.02 -7.34 1.51
N TRP A 50 -0.17 -7.04 1.03
CA TRP A 50 -0.83 -7.76 -0.06
C TRP A 50 -1.16 -6.73 -1.12
N ILE A 51 -0.78 -6.98 -2.37
CA ILE A 51 -1.04 -6.08 -3.49
C ILE A 51 -1.60 -6.90 -4.65
N ASN A 52 -2.75 -6.49 -5.18
CA ASN A 52 -3.28 -7.03 -6.42
C ASN A 52 -2.45 -6.52 -7.62
N GLU A 53 -2.49 -7.21 -8.75
CA GLU A 53 -1.71 -6.83 -9.93
C GLU A 53 -2.53 -7.07 -11.20
N GLY A 54 -2.31 -6.26 -12.22
CA GLY A 54 -3.06 -6.30 -13.48
C GLY A 54 -4.22 -5.30 -13.48
N LEU A 55 -5.35 -5.73 -14.05
CA LEU A 55 -6.52 -4.89 -14.25
C LEU A 55 -7.40 -4.89 -12.99
N LEU A 56 -7.69 -3.72 -12.45
CA LEU A 56 -8.53 -3.51 -11.27
C LEU A 56 -9.72 -2.61 -11.62
N ALA A 57 -10.92 -3.05 -11.24
CA ALA A 57 -12.15 -2.28 -11.37
C ALA A 57 -12.31 -1.30 -10.20
N VAL A 58 -13.19 -0.31 -10.37
CA VAL A 58 -13.61 0.56 -9.26
C VAL A 58 -14.18 -0.29 -8.12
N GLY A 59 -13.69 -0.06 -6.89
CA GLY A 59 -14.06 -0.82 -5.71
C GLY A 59 -13.14 -2.00 -5.40
N ASP A 60 -12.27 -2.40 -6.32
CA ASP A 60 -11.27 -3.43 -6.04
C ASP A 60 -10.18 -2.90 -5.10
N ASP A 61 -9.70 -3.79 -4.22
CA ASP A 61 -8.54 -3.52 -3.39
C ASP A 61 -7.29 -3.40 -4.27
N ILE A 62 -6.55 -2.30 -4.11
CA ILE A 62 -5.20 -2.11 -4.65
C ILE A 62 -4.22 -2.86 -3.75
N MET A 63 -4.29 -2.56 -2.45
CA MET A 63 -3.41 -3.14 -1.45
C MET A 63 -4.05 -3.19 -0.07
N VAL A 64 -3.62 -4.16 0.73
CA VAL A 64 -3.81 -4.18 2.17
C VAL A 64 -2.43 -4.19 2.83
N ALA A 65 -2.15 -3.17 3.63
CA ALA A 65 -0.92 -3.06 4.43
C ALA A 65 -1.26 -3.18 5.91
N LEU A 66 -0.61 -4.09 6.61
CA LEU A 66 -0.77 -4.30 8.05
C LEU A 66 0.55 -4.09 8.75
N VAL A 67 0.53 -3.33 9.84
CA VAL A 67 1.68 -3.18 10.74
C VAL A 67 1.22 -3.43 12.18
N ALA A 68 1.93 -4.31 12.88
CA ALA A 68 1.72 -4.62 14.28
C ALA A 68 2.98 -4.32 15.10
N GLY A 69 2.81 -3.73 16.28
CA GLY A 69 3.92 -3.33 17.14
C GLY A 69 3.49 -2.92 18.53
N ASP A 70 4.41 -2.30 19.27
CA ASP A 70 4.30 -1.96 20.69
C ASP A 70 3.40 -0.73 20.94
N VAL A 71 3.92 0.47 20.75
CA VAL A 71 3.31 1.76 21.03
C VAL A 71 2.78 2.41 19.76
N ARG A 72 1.86 3.34 19.96
CA ARG A 72 1.11 4.00 18.89
C ARG A 72 2.04 4.67 17.88
N GLU A 73 3.00 5.43 18.38
CA GLU A 73 3.91 6.27 17.61
C GLU A 73 4.73 5.44 16.63
N ASN A 74 5.28 4.31 17.09
CA ASN A 74 6.04 3.37 16.26
C ASN A 74 5.16 2.77 15.15
N VAL A 75 3.97 2.27 15.50
CA VAL A 75 3.08 1.60 14.54
C VAL A 75 2.55 2.57 13.49
N PHE A 76 2.21 3.81 13.86
CA PHE A 76 1.79 4.84 12.90
C PHE A 76 2.92 5.24 11.96
N ALA A 77 4.11 5.50 12.48
CA ALA A 77 5.27 5.87 11.66
C ALA A 77 5.63 4.77 10.65
N ALA A 78 5.62 3.51 11.11
CA ALA A 78 5.89 2.35 10.28
C ALA A 78 4.83 2.14 9.18
N LEU A 79 3.54 2.25 9.50
CA LEU A 79 2.48 2.16 8.48
C LEU A 79 2.58 3.28 7.45
N GLN A 80 2.86 4.52 7.89
CA GLN A 80 3.05 5.64 6.98
C GLN A 80 4.26 5.40 6.04
N SER A 81 5.37 4.88 6.57
CA SER A 81 6.54 4.52 5.77
C SER A 81 6.19 3.48 4.72
N LEU A 82 5.52 2.39 5.12
CA LEU A 82 5.15 1.31 4.21
C LEU A 82 4.27 1.81 3.06
N VAL A 83 3.21 2.58 3.35
CA VAL A 83 2.30 3.10 2.32
C VAL A 83 3.01 4.09 1.38
N ALA A 84 3.93 4.90 1.90
CA ALA A 84 4.71 5.84 1.08
C ALA A 84 5.69 5.11 0.16
N GLU A 85 6.38 4.09 0.66
CA GLU A 85 7.28 3.25 -0.13
C GLU A 85 6.53 2.48 -1.21
N VAL A 86 5.34 1.95 -0.89
CA VAL A 86 4.53 1.26 -1.89
C VAL A 86 4.25 2.18 -3.07
N LYS A 87 3.77 3.39 -2.80
CA LYS A 87 3.43 4.36 -3.85
C LYS A 87 4.63 4.85 -4.66
N SER A 88 5.80 4.96 -4.05
CA SER A 88 6.98 5.58 -4.67
C SER A 88 7.90 4.59 -5.39
N ALA A 89 7.97 3.35 -4.91
CA ALA A 89 8.95 2.37 -5.37
C ALA A 89 8.36 1.01 -5.73
N VAL A 90 7.23 0.60 -5.16
CA VAL A 90 6.70 -0.76 -5.34
C VAL A 90 5.74 -0.87 -6.51
N VAL A 91 4.85 0.11 -6.70
CA VAL A 91 3.81 0.03 -7.72
C VAL A 91 3.94 1.09 -8.80
N LYS A 92 3.48 0.73 -10.01
CA LYS A 92 3.18 1.68 -11.08
C LYS A 92 1.70 1.56 -11.43
N GLU A 93 0.99 2.67 -11.30
CA GLU A 93 -0.45 2.77 -11.56
C GLU A 93 -0.73 3.51 -12.87
N ARG A 94 -1.69 3.03 -13.64
CA ARG A 94 -2.25 3.74 -14.81
C ARG A 94 -3.76 3.71 -14.76
N GLU A 95 -4.35 4.88 -14.53
CA GLU A 95 -5.80 5.07 -14.54
C GLU A 95 -6.40 4.85 -15.94
N MET A 96 -7.60 4.31 -15.98
CA MET A 96 -8.40 4.16 -17.20
C MET A 96 -9.55 5.18 -17.19
N PRO A 97 -9.67 6.03 -18.22
CA PRO A 97 -10.78 6.97 -18.36
C PRO A 97 -12.14 6.28 -18.45
#